data_AF-A0A349CT17-F1
#
_entry.id   AF-A0A349CT17-F1
#
_cell.length_a   1.000
_cell.length_b   1.000
_cell.length_c   1.000
_cell.angle_alpha   90.00
_cell.angle_beta   90.00
_cell.angle_gamma   90.00
#
_symmetry.space_group_name_H-M   'P 1'
#
loop_
_entity.id
_entity.type
_entity.pdbx_description
1 polymer ?
#
loop_
_entity_poly.entity_id
_entity_poly.type
_entity_poly.pdbx_seq_one_letter_code
_entity_poly.pdbx_strand_id
1 'polypeptide(L)' 'GWRGSRARTPHTGSGAGPGARLGLAIVRGIVHAHDGAVVATNVAGGCRFDIHLPAASDRATG' A
#
# COMPACT_ATOMS: atom_id res chain seq x y z
N GLY A 1 16.00 -5.14 8.98
CA GLY A 1 14.80 -5.01 9.83
C GLY A 1 14.03 -3.78 9.40
N TRP A 2 12.81 -3.94 8.88
CA TRP A 2 11.97 -2.81 8.52
C TRP A 2 11.11 -2.47 9.74
N ARG A 3 11.58 -1.53 10.58
CA ARG A 3 10.76 -1.00 11.67
C ARG A 3 9.93 0.13 11.08
N GLY A 4 8.64 -0.15 10.86
CA GLY A 4 7.66 0.87 10.52
C GLY A 4 7.51 1.83 11.70
N SER A 5 8.27 2.92 11.68
CA SER A 5 8.06 4.05 12.58
C SER A 5 6.62 4.53 12.39
N ARG A 6 5.83 4.56 13.48
CA ARG A 6 4.46 5.09 13.53
C ARG A 6 4.33 6.28 12.59
N ALA A 7 3.52 6.13 11.54
CA ALA A 7 3.09 7.22 10.68
C ALA A 7 2.29 8.19 11.55
N ARG A 8 2.99 9.10 12.24
CA ARG A 8 2.35 10.17 13.00
C ARG A 8 1.63 11.05 11.99
N THR A 9 0.31 10.94 11.97
CA THR A 9 -0.56 11.95 11.37
C THR A 9 -1.26 12.65 12.51
N PRO A 10 -0.99 13.95 12.70
CA PRO A 10 -2.12 14.86 12.72
C PRO A 10 -1.82 15.91 11.66
N HIS A 11 -2.27 15.67 10.43
CA HIS A 11 -2.33 16.75 9.46
C HIS A 11 -3.71 17.36 9.57
N THR A 12 -3.83 18.28 10.52
CA THR A 12 -4.81 19.37 10.44
C THR A 12 -4.40 20.21 9.22
N GLY A 13 -4.79 19.76 8.04
CA GLY A 13 -4.40 20.38 6.78
C GLY A 13 -4.89 19.51 5.64
N SER A 14 -5.62 20.10 4.72
CA SER A 14 -6.05 19.43 3.51
C SER A 14 -4.83 19.21 2.60
N GLY A 15 -4.15 18.09 2.73
CA GLY A 15 -3.00 17.77 1.88
C GLY A 15 -2.26 16.52 2.29
N ALA A 16 -2.25 15.50 1.43
CA ALA A 16 -1.35 14.37 1.58
C ALA A 16 0.09 14.90 1.66
N GLY A 17 0.72 14.85 2.84
CA GLY A 17 2.06 15.38 3.06
C GLY A 17 3.10 14.74 2.14
N PRO A 18 4.30 15.34 1.99
CA PRO A 18 5.32 14.92 1.02
C PRO A 18 5.66 13.42 1.02
N GLY A 19 5.55 12.75 2.17
CA GLY A 19 5.81 11.31 2.32
C GLY A 19 4.68 10.37 1.88
N ALA A 20 3.42 10.83 1.81
CA ALA A 20 2.29 9.99 1.44
C ALA A 20 2.33 9.56 -0.03
N ARG A 21 2.92 10.40 -0.90
CA ARG A 21 3.10 10.08 -2.33
C ARG A 21 4.21 9.06 -2.56
N LEU A 22 5.30 9.13 -1.80
CA LEU A 22 6.41 8.19 -1.92
C LEU A 22 6.00 6.78 -1.47
N GLY A 23 5.29 6.67 -0.35
CA GLY A 23 4.83 5.37 0.17
C GLY A 23 3.97 4.62 -0.84
N LEU A 24 3.00 5.29 -1.48
CA LEU A 24 2.15 4.66 -2.48
C LEU A 24 2.91 4.31 -3.78
N ALA A 25 3.87 5.13 -4.19
CA ALA A 25 4.71 4.84 -5.35
C ALA A 25 5.53 3.56 -5.14
N ILE A 26 6.09 3.37 -3.94
CA ILE A 26 6.83 2.14 -3.57
C ILE A 26 5.89 0.93 -3.62
N VAL A 27 4.72 1.02 -2.98
CA VAL A 27 3.74 -0.08 -2.97
C VAL A 27 3.32 -0.45 -4.39
N ARG A 28 3.03 0.54 -5.24
CA ARG A 28 2.71 0.32 -6.66
C ARG A 28 3.81 -0.41 -7.39
N GLY A 29 5.07 -0.03 -7.19
CA GLY A 29 6.22 -0.69 -7.81
C GLY A 29 6.33 -2.17 -7.42
N ILE A 30 6.17 -2.48 -6.13
CA ILE A 30 6.21 -3.86 -5.62
C ILE A 30 5.05 -4.67 -6.19
N VAL A 31 3.82 -4.17 -6.07
CA VAL A 31 2.61 -4.88 -6.51
C VAL A 31 2.64 -5.15 -8.02
N HIS A 32 3.07 -4.16 -8.81
CA HIS A 32 3.21 -4.32 -10.26
C HIS A 32 4.28 -5.35 -10.63
N ALA A 33 5.41 -5.39 -9.91
CA ALA A 33 6.46 -6.39 -10.13
C ALA A 33 6.01 -7.84 -9.83
N HIS A 34 4.88 -8.01 -9.12
CA HIS A 34 4.25 -9.30 -8.84
C HIS A 34 3.00 -9.55 -9.70
N ASP A 35 2.84 -8.84 -10.82
CA ASP A 35 1.66 -8.92 -11.70
C ASP A 35 0.33 -8.65 -10.96
N GLY A 36 0.39 -7.83 -9.92
CA GLY A 36 -0.74 -7.43 -9.10
C GLY A 36 -1.27 -6.03 -9.41
N ALA A 37 -2.30 -5.65 -8.66
CA ALA A 37 -2.90 -4.32 -8.70
C ALA A 37 -3.15 -3.76 -7.29
N VAL A 38 -3.08 -2.43 -7.14
CA VAL A 38 -3.36 -1.73 -5.89
C VAL A 38 -4.27 -0.53 -6.11
N VAL A 39 -5.31 -0.41 -5.27
CA VAL A 39 -6.28 0.70 -5.27
C VAL A 39 -6.26 1.37 -3.89
N ALA A 40 -6.25 2.71 -3.88
CA ALA A 40 -6.35 3.49 -2.66
C ALA A 40 -7.67 4.28 -2.67
N THR A 41 -8.48 4.09 -1.64
CA THR A 41 -9.82 4.70 -1.53
C THR A 41 -9.94 5.39 -0.18
N ASN A 42 -10.32 6.67 -0.20
CA ASN A 42 -10.65 7.38 1.04
C ASN A 42 -11.98 6.84 1.59
N VAL A 43 -12.00 6.54 2.88
CA VAL A 43 -13.19 6.07 3.60
C VAL A 43 -13.47 7.02 4.77
N ALA A 44 -14.66 6.94 5.37
CA ALA A 44 -14.97 7.74 6.56
C ALA A 44 -13.92 7.48 7.65
N GLY A 45 -13.24 8.54 8.10
CA GLY A 45 -12.21 8.46 9.15
C GLY A 45 -10.83 7.96 8.69
N GLY A 46 -10.59 7.73 7.39
CA GLY A 46 -9.26 7.30 6.94
C GLY A 46 -9.14 6.93 5.46
N CYS A 47 -8.24 5.99 5.18
CA CYS A 47 -7.96 5.48 3.85
C CYS A 47 -7.88 3.94 3.89
N ARG A 48 -8.42 3.30 2.85
CA ARG A 48 -8.34 1.86 2.61
C ARG A 48 -7.47 1.61 1.39
N PHE A 49 -6.62 0.60 1.47
CA PHE A 49 -5.80 0.12 0.36
C PHE A 49 -6.17 -1.32 0.06
N ASP A 50 -6.66 -1.58 -1.16
CA ASP A 50 -6.98 -2.91 -1.65
C ASP A 50 -5.83 -3.38 -2.55
N ILE A 51 -5.24 -4.53 -2.22
CA ILE A 51 -4.11 -5.12 -2.96
C ILE A 51 -4.55 -6.48 -3.49
N HIS A 52 -4.47 -6.65 -4.80
CA HIS A 52 -4.75 -7.89 -5.50
C HIS A 52 -3.43 -8.45 -6.04
N LEU A 53 -3.10 -9.67 -5.64
CA LEU A 53 -1.94 -10.40 -6.12
C LEU A 53 -2.42 -11.72 -6.73
N PRO A 54 -1.78 -12.21 -7.81
CA PRO A 54 -1.98 -13.58 -8.26
C PRO A 54 -1.74 -14.55 -7.11
N ALA A 55 -2.62 -15.54 -6.96
CA ALA A 55 -2.37 -16.62 -6.02
C ALA A 55 -1.07 -17.32 -6.45
N ALA A 56 -0.13 -17.51 -5.53
CA ALA A 56 1.03 -18.34 -5.80
C ALA A 56 0.51 -19.71 -6.23
N SER A 57 0.94 -20.19 -7.41
CA SER A 57 0.64 -21.57 -7.80
C SER A 57 1.06 -22.46 -6.66
N ASP A 58 0.09 -23.15 -6.07
CA ASP A 58 0.37 -24.17 -5.07
C ASP A 58 1.26 -25.18 -5.77
N ARG A 59 2.55 -25.16 -5.45
CA ARG A 59 3.44 -26.26 -5.79
C ARG A 59 3.08 -27.36 -4.79
N ALA A 60 1.86 -27.88 -4.92
CA ALA A 60 1.50 -29.17 -4.41
C ALA A 60 2.42 -30.15 -5.12
N THR A 61 3.51 -30.44 -4.41
CA THR A 61 4.32 -31.65 -4.48
C THR A 61 3.53 -32.77 -5.15
N GLY A 62 3.89 -33.06 -6.40
CA GLY A 62 3.57 -34.34 -7.02
C GLY A 62 4.37 -35.47 -6.39
#